data_AF-A0A0S7EN39-F1
#
_entry.id   AF-A0A0S7EN39-F1
#
_cell.length_a   1.000
_cell.length_b   1.000
_cell.length_c   1.000
_cell.angle_alpha   90.00
_cell.angle_beta   90.00
_cell.angle_gamma   90.00
#
_symmetry.space_group_name_H-M   'P 1'
#
loop_
_entity.id
_entity.type
_entity.pdbx_description
1 polymer ?
#
loop_
_entity_poly.entity_id
_entity_poly.type
_entity_poly.pdbx_seq_one_letter_code
_entity_poly.pdbx_strand_id
1 'polypeptide(L)'
;EPFRLCHVTTGRYLGLMEEKGLHLVDRDKADIKTTSFCFRSSKEKCDAGKNTDTDCMGIPEIKYGDSMCYLQHLYSGLWLTYQATDAKCRLGGNLRKAILHSEGHMDDGLTLSRSQREESHTAGLIRSTVSLFTHFIRKLDGFSHEGSLSSLCLPMKTVTCSLQDLIKYFQSPLDGQSHEDKQKKMAALRRRQNMFKEEGVIDLVVDCIDHLHHYSSDSCITDATQWEAVVYLFYELLAALIRGNRVNCAHFSSSVDWLIGRLDHLEASSGVLEVLHCVLVESPEA
;
A
#
# COMPACT_ATOMS: atom_id res chain seq x y z
N GLU A 1 19.64 8.23 -20.45
CA GLU A 1 19.88 8.49 -19.02
C GLU A 1 19.53 7.28 -18.17
N PRO A 2 20.37 6.88 -17.20
CA PRO A 2 20.07 5.79 -16.27
C PRO A 2 19.23 6.26 -15.07
N PHE A 3 18.25 5.45 -14.66
CA PHE A 3 17.40 5.70 -13.50
C PHE A 3 17.03 4.40 -12.77
N ARG A 4 16.41 4.54 -11.58
CA ARG A 4 15.86 3.43 -10.79
C ARG A 4 14.35 3.52 -10.74
N LEU A 5 13.69 2.36 -10.73
CA LEU A 5 12.24 2.25 -10.58
C LEU A 5 11.89 1.82 -9.15
N CYS A 6 11.09 2.63 -8.47
CA CYS A 6 10.62 2.36 -7.10
C CYS A 6 9.10 2.17 -7.11
N HIS A 7 8.65 1.06 -6.52
CA HIS A 7 7.24 0.81 -6.29
C HIS A 7 6.77 1.64 -5.08
N VAL A 8 5.72 2.45 -5.26
CA VAL A 8 5.39 3.52 -4.31
C VAL A 8 4.85 2.98 -2.98
N THR A 9 3.91 2.04 -3.00
CA THR A 9 3.25 1.53 -1.78
C THR A 9 4.15 0.58 -1.00
N THR A 10 4.90 -0.30 -1.69
CA THR A 10 5.85 -1.22 -1.03
C THR A 10 7.21 -0.59 -0.71
N GLY A 11 7.60 0.48 -1.40
CA GLY A 11 8.92 1.11 -1.26
C GLY A 11 10.10 0.26 -1.76
N ARG A 12 9.82 -0.80 -2.52
CA ARG A 12 10.83 -1.69 -3.11
C ARG A 12 11.25 -1.22 -4.50
N TYR A 13 12.46 -1.58 -4.91
CA TYR A 13 13.01 -1.24 -6.22
C TYR A 13 12.85 -2.39 -7.19
N LEU A 14 12.54 -2.10 -8.46
CA LEU A 14 12.63 -3.11 -9.50
C LEU A 14 14.11 -3.41 -9.77
N GLY A 15 14.47 -4.68 -9.86
CA GLY A 15 15.83 -5.08 -10.18
C GLY A 15 15.94 -6.46 -10.82
N LEU A 16 17.07 -6.72 -11.45
CA LEU A 16 17.47 -8.02 -11.99
C LEU A 16 18.38 -8.73 -10.98
N MET A 17 17.93 -9.86 -10.45
CA MET A 17 18.75 -10.76 -9.62
C MET A 17 19.10 -12.02 -10.42
N GLU A 18 20.35 -12.48 -10.32
CA GLU A 18 20.85 -13.64 -11.09
C GLU A 18 20.00 -14.90 -10.87
N GLU A 19 19.60 -15.18 -9.63
CA GLU A 19 18.83 -16.37 -9.26
C GLU A 19 17.31 -16.26 -9.53
N LYS A 20 16.74 -15.04 -9.37
CA LYS A 20 15.28 -14.83 -9.34
C LYS A 20 14.73 -14.14 -10.60
N GLY A 21 15.61 -13.68 -11.49
CA GLY A 21 15.24 -12.86 -12.63
C GLY A 21 14.75 -11.47 -12.21
N LEU A 22 13.75 -10.96 -12.91
CA LEU A 22 13.13 -9.66 -12.63
C LEU A 22 12.28 -9.72 -11.35
N HIS A 23 12.62 -8.93 -10.34
CA HIS A 23 11.94 -8.96 -9.05
C HIS A 23 11.96 -7.59 -8.33
N LEU A 24 11.09 -7.44 -7.32
CA LEU A 24 11.14 -6.29 -6.42
C LEU A 24 12.13 -6.56 -5.27
N VAL A 25 13.12 -5.70 -5.14
CA VAL A 25 14.21 -5.79 -4.18
C VAL A 25 14.01 -4.76 -3.07
N ASP A 26 14.27 -5.15 -1.83
CA ASP A 26 14.23 -4.22 -0.69
C ASP A 26 15.30 -3.12 -0.85
N ARG A 27 15.05 -1.95 -0.25
CA ARG A 27 15.94 -0.78 -0.35
C ARG A 27 17.39 -1.10 0.04
N ASP A 28 17.59 -1.94 1.04
CA ASP A 28 18.92 -2.25 1.58
C ASP A 28 19.73 -3.20 0.68
N LYS A 29 19.08 -3.85 -0.29
CA LYS A 29 19.69 -4.77 -1.26
C LYS A 29 19.68 -4.22 -2.69
N ALA A 30 19.26 -2.95 -2.88
CA ALA A 30 19.06 -2.32 -4.17
C ALA A 30 20.37 -1.69 -4.71
N ASP A 31 21.25 -2.55 -5.23
CA ASP A 31 22.53 -2.14 -5.82
C ASP A 31 22.35 -1.39 -7.15
N ILE A 32 23.31 -0.50 -7.48
CA ILE A 32 23.33 0.22 -8.76
C ILE A 32 23.32 -0.78 -9.93
N LYS A 33 24.10 -1.86 -9.83
CA LYS A 33 24.25 -2.84 -10.91
C LYS A 33 22.96 -3.61 -11.24
N THR A 34 22.11 -3.83 -10.24
CA THR A 34 20.90 -4.65 -10.37
C THR A 34 19.65 -3.82 -10.65
N THR A 35 19.65 -2.53 -10.29
CA THR A 35 18.46 -1.66 -10.34
C THR A 35 18.56 -0.52 -11.36
N SER A 36 19.61 -0.49 -12.17
CA SER A 36 19.79 0.56 -13.19
C SER A 36 19.09 0.21 -14.50
N PHE A 37 18.10 1.01 -14.85
CA PHE A 37 17.37 0.93 -16.12
C PHE A 37 17.55 2.20 -16.93
N CYS A 38 17.25 2.13 -18.22
CA CYS A 38 17.17 3.30 -19.09
C CYS A 38 16.04 3.13 -20.10
N PHE A 39 15.50 4.26 -20.56
CA PHE A 39 14.58 4.27 -21.70
C PHE A 39 15.35 4.34 -23.01
N ARG A 40 14.83 3.66 -24.02
CA ARG A 40 15.32 3.68 -25.41
C ARG A 40 14.15 3.94 -26.35
N SER A 41 14.44 4.55 -27.50
CA SER A 41 13.47 4.81 -28.58
C SER A 41 13.27 3.59 -29.49
N SER A 42 14.26 2.70 -29.58
CA SER A 42 14.20 1.44 -30.34
C SER A 42 15.12 0.38 -29.71
N LYS A 43 15.00 -0.86 -30.18
CA LYS A 43 15.84 -1.99 -29.76
C LYS A 43 17.10 -2.18 -30.62
N GLU A 44 17.44 -1.19 -31.44
CA GLU A 44 18.66 -1.23 -32.24
C GLU A 44 19.90 -1.04 -31.37
N LYS A 45 21.06 -1.47 -31.87
CA LYS A 45 22.35 -1.24 -31.20
C LYS A 45 22.66 0.25 -31.23
N CYS A 46 22.17 1.00 -30.25
CA CYS A 46 22.56 2.38 -30.06
C CYS A 46 23.91 2.46 -29.35
N ASP A 47 24.82 3.26 -29.90
CA ASP A 47 25.95 3.77 -29.15
C ASP A 47 25.43 4.54 -27.94
N ALA A 48 26.03 4.31 -26.76
CA ALA A 48 25.69 5.06 -25.57
C ALA A 48 26.02 6.54 -25.82
N GLY A 49 25.00 7.32 -26.17
CA GLY A 49 25.11 8.75 -26.42
C GLY A 49 25.84 9.44 -25.28
N LYS A 50 26.67 10.44 -25.63
CA LYS A 50 27.43 11.24 -24.69
C LYS A 50 26.47 11.93 -23.73
N ASN A 51 26.43 11.53 -22.46
CA ASN A 51 25.72 12.28 -21.44
C ASN A 51 26.44 13.63 -21.29
N THR A 52 25.89 14.68 -21.87
CA THR A 52 26.29 16.05 -21.56
C THR A 52 25.58 16.42 -20.27
N ASP A 53 26.30 16.33 -19.14
CA ASP A 53 25.83 16.92 -17.89
C ASP A 53 25.54 18.39 -18.15
N THR A 54 24.27 18.73 -18.09
CA THR A 54 23.80 20.09 -18.31
C THR A 54 23.12 20.50 -17.00
N ASP A 55 23.67 21.52 -16.31
CA ASP A 55 23.14 22.02 -15.03
C ASP A 55 21.78 22.75 -15.16
N CYS A 56 21.04 22.52 -16.24
CA CYS A 56 19.71 23.08 -16.48
C CYS A 56 18.67 21.97 -16.60
N MET A 57 17.39 22.34 -16.75
CA MET A 57 16.28 21.39 -16.88
C MET A 57 16.36 20.44 -18.09
N GLY A 58 17.36 20.60 -18.96
CA GLY A 58 17.56 19.75 -20.14
C GLY A 58 16.49 19.97 -21.22
N ILE A 59 16.49 19.09 -22.21
CA ILE A 59 15.55 19.09 -23.34
C ILE A 59 14.39 18.12 -23.01
N PRO A 60 13.11 18.54 -23.12
CA PRO A 60 11.98 17.67 -22.84
C PRO A 60 11.75 16.66 -23.97
N GLU A 61 12.38 15.48 -23.88
CA GLU A 61 12.31 14.44 -24.91
C GLU A 61 11.10 13.50 -24.75
N ILE A 62 10.73 13.15 -23.51
CA ILE A 62 9.71 12.14 -23.21
C ILE A 62 8.38 12.83 -22.84
N LYS A 63 7.31 12.46 -23.54
CA LYS A 63 5.94 12.96 -23.34
C LYS A 63 5.05 11.88 -22.72
N TYR A 64 4.10 12.31 -21.88
CA TYR A 64 3.08 11.42 -21.35
C TYR A 64 2.04 11.09 -22.42
N GLY A 65 1.70 9.80 -22.57
CA GLY A 65 0.71 9.30 -23.54
C GLY A 65 1.21 9.18 -24.98
N ASP A 66 2.09 10.08 -25.43
CA ASP A 66 2.52 10.14 -26.84
C ASP A 66 3.84 9.42 -27.11
N SER A 67 4.77 9.43 -26.15
CA SER A 67 6.07 8.79 -26.34
C SER A 67 5.98 7.28 -26.12
N MET A 68 6.51 6.53 -27.08
CA MET A 68 6.73 5.09 -26.98
C MET A 68 8.16 4.84 -26.50
N CYS A 69 8.32 4.20 -25.35
CA CYS A 69 9.61 3.91 -24.75
C CYS A 69 9.82 2.41 -24.58
N TYR A 70 11.05 1.94 -24.77
CA TYR A 70 11.48 0.59 -24.44
C TYR A 70 12.35 0.64 -23.18
N LEU A 71 12.08 -0.23 -22.22
CA LEU A 71 12.87 -0.30 -20.99
C LEU A 71 14.00 -1.32 -21.14
N GLN A 72 15.23 -0.88 -20.90
CA GLN A 72 16.43 -1.73 -20.96
C GLN A 72 17.16 -1.71 -19.61
N HIS A 73 17.60 -2.87 -19.15
CA HIS A 73 18.51 -2.96 -18.01
C HIS A 73 19.93 -2.58 -18.44
N LEU A 74 20.53 -1.60 -17.76
CA LEU A 74 21.76 -0.94 -18.21
C LEU A 74 22.96 -1.89 -18.27
N TYR A 75 23.13 -2.74 -17.24
CA TYR A 75 24.33 -3.56 -17.10
C TYR A 75 24.28 -4.85 -17.90
N SER A 76 23.11 -5.48 -18.01
CA SER A 76 22.95 -6.73 -18.78
C SER A 76 22.55 -6.50 -20.23
N GLY A 77 22.10 -5.29 -20.57
CA GLY A 77 21.59 -4.98 -21.91
C GLY A 77 20.25 -5.64 -22.26
N LEU A 78 19.63 -6.36 -21.32
CA LEU A 78 18.37 -7.07 -21.53
C LEU A 78 17.18 -6.10 -21.60
N TRP A 79 16.20 -6.43 -22.43
CA TRP A 79 14.97 -5.68 -22.64
C TRP A 79 13.84 -6.21 -21.76
N LEU A 80 13.03 -5.29 -21.20
CA LEU A 80 11.80 -5.67 -20.53
C LEU A 80 10.78 -6.16 -21.55
N THR A 81 10.29 -7.37 -21.36
CA THR A 81 9.26 -8.01 -22.19
C THR A 81 8.36 -8.90 -21.32
N TYR A 82 7.35 -9.54 -21.87
CA TYR A 82 6.52 -10.51 -21.16
C TYR A 82 6.93 -11.94 -21.50
N GLN A 83 6.75 -12.84 -20.55
CA GLN A 83 6.84 -14.27 -20.79
C GLN A 83 5.57 -14.73 -21.51
N ALA A 84 5.71 -15.25 -22.73
CA ALA A 84 4.59 -15.83 -23.47
C ALA A 84 4.01 -17.02 -22.68
N THR A 85 2.70 -17.00 -22.43
CA THR A 85 2.00 -18.09 -21.74
C THR A 85 1.95 -19.33 -22.63
N ASP A 86 2.37 -20.47 -22.09
CA ASP A 86 2.27 -21.75 -22.78
C ASP A 86 0.79 -22.12 -22.99
N ALA A 87 0.44 -22.69 -24.15
CA ALA A 87 -0.94 -22.89 -24.61
C ALA A 87 -1.81 -23.82 -23.72
N LYS A 88 -1.26 -24.41 -22.65
CA LYS A 88 -1.94 -25.32 -21.73
C LYS A 88 -2.63 -24.65 -20.54
N CYS A 89 -2.34 -23.39 -20.21
CA CYS A 89 -2.96 -22.70 -19.08
C CYS A 89 -4.17 -21.85 -19.53
N ARG A 90 -5.31 -22.50 -19.78
CA ARG A 90 -6.58 -21.84 -20.13
C ARG A 90 -7.57 -21.68 -18.97
N LEU A 91 -7.15 -21.89 -17.72
CA LEU A 91 -8.03 -21.79 -16.56
C LEU A 91 -7.38 -20.94 -15.46
N GLY A 92 -7.65 -19.63 -15.51
CA GLY A 92 -7.41 -18.71 -14.39
C GLY A 92 -6.61 -17.47 -14.76
N GLY A 93 -7.30 -16.41 -15.21
CA GLY A 93 -6.77 -15.04 -15.37
C GLY A 93 -5.61 -14.87 -16.37
N ASN A 94 -5.71 -13.92 -17.30
CA ASN A 94 -4.62 -13.61 -18.23
C ASN A 94 -3.48 -12.82 -17.55
N LEU A 95 -2.87 -13.38 -16.51
CA LEU A 95 -1.71 -12.81 -15.84
C LEU A 95 -0.45 -13.13 -16.64
N ARG A 96 0.11 -12.11 -17.31
CA ARG A 96 1.40 -12.20 -18.00
C ARG A 96 2.51 -11.74 -17.05
N LYS A 97 3.58 -12.53 -16.96
CA LYS A 97 4.75 -12.19 -16.14
C LYS A 97 5.76 -11.39 -16.96
N ALA A 98 6.21 -10.25 -16.46
CA ALA A 98 7.30 -9.50 -17.09
C ALA A 98 8.66 -10.17 -16.80
N ILE A 99 9.54 -10.20 -17.80
CA ILE A 99 10.89 -10.76 -17.75
C ILE A 99 11.88 -9.83 -18.46
N LEU A 100 13.17 -10.06 -18.25
CA LEU A 100 14.23 -9.41 -19.01
C LEU A 100 14.81 -10.40 -20.02
N HIS A 101 14.76 -10.08 -21.32
CA HIS A 101 15.17 -10.95 -22.42
C HIS A 101 16.11 -10.23 -23.41
N SER A 102 16.93 -10.98 -24.15
CA SER A 102 17.92 -10.41 -25.08
C SER A 102 17.30 -9.73 -26.31
N GLU A 103 16.15 -10.20 -26.77
CA GLU A 103 15.47 -9.69 -27.98
C GLU A 103 14.15 -8.96 -27.65
N GLY A 104 13.40 -9.45 -26.66
CA GLY A 104 12.01 -9.07 -26.38
C GLY A 104 11.05 -9.19 -27.59
N HIS A 105 9.80 -8.78 -27.40
CA HIS A 105 8.76 -8.81 -28.42
C HIS A 105 8.59 -7.47 -29.14
N MET A 106 7.88 -7.45 -30.27
CA MET A 106 7.66 -6.23 -31.07
C MET A 106 6.63 -5.29 -30.41
N ASP A 107 5.78 -5.83 -29.54
CA ASP A 107 4.72 -5.14 -28.80
C ASP A 107 5.16 -4.68 -27.40
N ASP A 108 6.46 -4.62 -27.13
CA ASP A 108 7.02 -4.16 -25.84
C ASP A 108 6.97 -2.64 -25.63
N GLY A 109 6.42 -1.87 -26.58
CA GLY A 109 6.40 -0.41 -26.50
C GLY A 109 5.56 0.09 -25.32
N LEU A 110 6.19 0.80 -24.38
CA LEU A 110 5.55 1.34 -23.19
C LEU A 110 5.21 2.81 -23.36
N THR A 111 3.94 3.17 -23.17
CA THR A 111 3.51 4.56 -23.01
C THR A 111 3.51 4.95 -21.54
N LEU A 112 4.01 6.14 -21.22
CA LEU A 112 4.03 6.63 -19.84
C LEU A 112 2.80 7.48 -19.55
N SER A 113 2.13 7.21 -18.43
CA SER A 113 1.06 8.06 -17.89
C SER A 113 1.38 8.47 -16.46
N ARG A 114 1.07 9.71 -16.09
CA ARG A 114 1.25 10.19 -14.71
C ARG A 114 -0.06 10.12 -13.94
N SER A 115 -0.03 9.43 -12.80
CA SER A 115 -1.14 9.42 -11.83
C SER A 115 -1.39 10.80 -11.23
N GLN A 116 -2.63 11.05 -10.79
CA GLN A 116 -3.05 12.30 -10.19
C GLN A 116 -2.29 12.58 -8.88
N ARG A 117 -2.15 13.86 -8.51
CA ARG A 117 -1.42 14.27 -7.30
C ARG A 117 -2.02 13.65 -6.02
N GLU A 118 -3.34 13.52 -5.97
CA GLU A 118 -4.04 12.95 -4.81
C GLU A 118 -3.72 11.46 -4.64
N GLU A 119 -3.84 10.65 -5.70
CA GLU A 119 -3.52 9.22 -5.69
C GLU A 119 -2.05 8.97 -5.30
N SER A 120 -1.13 9.77 -5.84
CA SER A 120 0.29 9.69 -5.48
C SER A 120 0.54 10.01 -4.01
N HIS A 121 -0.25 10.92 -3.42
CA HIS A 121 -0.18 11.21 -2.00
C HIS A 121 -0.76 10.06 -1.16
N THR A 122 -1.92 9.53 -1.55
CA THR A 122 -2.55 8.37 -0.90
C THR A 122 -1.63 7.15 -0.89
N ALA A 123 -0.95 6.84 -2.00
CA ALA A 123 0.02 5.75 -2.07
C ALA A 123 1.20 5.91 -1.09
N GLY A 124 1.66 7.16 -0.86
CA GLY A 124 2.67 7.47 0.14
C GLY A 124 2.17 7.29 1.58
N LEU A 125 0.91 7.64 1.84
CA LEU A 125 0.26 7.37 3.13
C LEU A 125 0.17 5.87 3.39
N ILE A 126 -0.32 5.09 2.41
CA ILE A 126 -0.40 3.62 2.50
C ILE A 126 0.96 3.02 2.88
N ARG A 127 2.03 3.40 2.17
CA ARG A 127 3.38 2.92 2.49
C ARG A 127 3.77 3.19 3.94
N SER A 128 3.50 4.40 4.42
CA SER A 128 3.84 4.83 5.76
C SER A 128 3.02 4.07 6.81
N THR A 129 1.71 3.93 6.58
CA THR A 129 0.78 3.18 7.43
C THR A 129 1.16 1.70 7.53
N VAL A 130 1.36 1.03 6.39
CA VAL A 130 1.74 -0.39 6.34
C VAL A 130 3.05 -0.61 7.09
N SER A 131 4.05 0.25 6.86
CA SER A 131 5.34 0.17 7.56
C SER A 131 5.20 0.36 9.07
N LEU A 132 4.39 1.32 9.52
CA LEU A 132 4.22 1.62 10.94
C LEU A 132 3.47 0.50 11.66
N PHE A 133 2.34 0.04 11.10
CA PHE A 133 1.52 -1.00 11.72
C PHE A 133 2.21 -2.37 11.71
N THR A 134 2.90 -2.73 10.63
CA THR A 134 3.71 -3.96 10.60
C THR A 134 4.84 -3.89 11.65
N HIS A 135 5.48 -2.73 11.82
CA HIS A 135 6.49 -2.55 12.86
C HIS A 135 5.89 -2.64 14.26
N PHE A 136 4.69 -2.10 14.45
CA PHE A 136 3.95 -2.15 15.71
C PHE A 136 3.61 -3.59 16.11
N ILE A 137 3.01 -4.39 15.21
CA ILE A 137 2.71 -5.81 15.44
C ILE A 137 3.99 -6.57 15.82
N ARG A 138 5.08 -6.42 15.06
CA ARG A 138 6.36 -7.07 15.36
C ARG A 138 6.92 -6.71 16.74
N LYS A 139 6.66 -5.49 17.21
CA LYS A 139 7.06 -5.08 18.56
C LYS A 139 6.18 -5.74 19.62
N LEU A 140 4.88 -5.83 19.40
CA LEU A 140 3.94 -6.57 20.25
C LEU A 140 4.34 -8.05 20.37
N ASP A 141 4.60 -8.72 19.24
CA ASP A 141 5.02 -10.14 19.22
C ASP A 141 6.34 -10.37 19.97
N GLY A 142 7.27 -9.41 19.88
CA GLY A 142 8.54 -9.45 20.59
C GLY A 142 8.39 -9.52 22.12
N PHE A 143 7.31 -8.98 22.69
CA PHE A 143 7.03 -9.10 24.13
C PHE A 143 6.69 -10.53 24.55
N SER A 144 6.12 -11.35 23.66
CA SER A 144 5.73 -12.73 23.97
C SER A 144 6.93 -13.67 24.10
N HIS A 145 8.01 -13.41 23.36
CA HIS A 145 9.15 -14.33 23.29
C HIS A 145 10.24 -14.06 24.34
N GLU A 146 10.35 -12.84 24.86
CA GLU A 146 11.35 -12.46 25.86
C GLU A 146 10.66 -12.03 27.17
N GLY A 147 10.43 -12.99 28.07
CA GLY A 147 9.71 -12.80 29.34
C GLY A 147 10.34 -11.84 30.38
N SER A 148 11.21 -10.91 29.99
CA SER A 148 11.61 -9.77 30.85
C SER A 148 12.41 -8.70 30.10
N LEU A 149 11.83 -7.48 30.07
CA LEU A 149 12.51 -6.20 30.30
C LEU A 149 13.82 -5.91 29.53
N SER A 150 13.78 -5.94 28.19
CA SER A 150 14.53 -4.93 27.44
C SER A 150 13.54 -3.87 26.96
N SER A 151 13.78 -2.62 27.36
CA SER A 151 12.94 -1.44 27.16
C SER A 151 12.73 -1.11 25.67
N LEU A 152 11.93 -1.92 24.99
CA LEU A 152 11.39 -1.60 23.69
C LEU A 152 10.13 -0.78 23.93
N CYS A 153 10.31 0.52 24.15
CA CYS A 153 9.20 1.47 24.18
C CYS A 153 8.35 1.25 22.91
N LEU A 154 7.13 0.76 23.09
CA LEU A 154 6.15 0.65 22.01
C LEU A 154 6.01 2.04 21.39
N PRO A 155 5.93 2.16 20.05
CA PRO A 155 5.81 3.46 19.38
C PRO A 155 4.41 4.06 19.54
N MET A 156 3.80 3.98 20.74
CA MET A 156 2.42 4.37 21.03
C MET A 156 2.13 5.79 20.60
N LYS A 157 2.98 6.76 20.96
CA LYS A 157 2.80 8.15 20.54
C LYS A 157 2.74 8.32 19.01
N THR A 158 3.64 7.65 18.29
CA THR A 158 3.68 7.71 16.81
C THR A 158 2.45 7.05 16.21
N VAL A 159 2.02 5.91 16.76
CA VAL A 159 0.80 5.19 16.34
C VAL A 159 -0.44 6.05 16.60
N THR A 160 -0.60 6.62 17.79
CA THR A 160 -1.71 7.51 18.15
C THR A 160 -1.80 8.70 17.18
N CYS A 161 -0.70 9.41 16.93
CA CYS A 161 -0.70 10.53 15.98
C CYS A 161 -1.07 10.08 14.55
N SER A 162 -0.50 8.95 14.10
CA SER A 162 -0.81 8.40 12.77
C SER A 162 -2.29 8.01 12.64
N LEU A 163 -2.88 7.41 13.68
CA LEU A 163 -4.31 7.06 13.69
C LEU A 163 -5.18 8.31 13.60
N GLN A 164 -4.89 9.34 14.40
CA GLN A 164 -5.64 10.61 14.37
C GLN A 164 -5.58 11.29 13.00
N ASP A 165 -4.40 11.31 12.37
CA ASP A 165 -4.21 11.88 11.04
C ASP A 165 -4.99 11.09 9.97
N LEU A 166 -4.97 9.75 10.05
CA LEU A 166 -5.73 8.89 9.13
C LEU A 166 -7.25 9.04 9.32
N ILE A 167 -7.74 9.06 10.56
CA ILE A 167 -9.17 9.29 10.86
C ILE A 167 -9.63 10.62 10.26
N LYS A 168 -8.83 11.68 10.45
CA LYS A 168 -9.10 12.99 9.85
C LYS A 168 -9.04 12.95 8.32
N TYR A 169 -8.11 12.19 7.75
CA TYR A 169 -8.00 12.02 6.31
C TYR A 169 -9.25 11.35 5.69
N PHE A 170 -9.83 10.38 6.39
CA PHE A 170 -11.05 9.68 5.98
C PHE A 170 -12.35 10.33 6.47
N GLN A 171 -12.29 11.53 7.03
CA GLN A 171 -13.47 12.21 7.55
C GLN A 171 -14.51 12.46 6.45
N SER A 172 -15.77 12.14 6.76
CA SER A 172 -16.90 12.41 5.87
C SER A 172 -17.13 13.92 5.70
N PRO A 173 -17.57 14.38 4.52
CA PRO A 173 -17.84 15.79 4.28
C PRO A 173 -18.95 16.32 5.21
N LEU A 174 -18.71 17.47 5.83
CA LEU A 174 -19.64 18.15 6.73
C LEU A 174 -20.97 18.51 6.06
N ASP A 175 -22.04 18.45 6.84
CA ASP A 175 -23.38 18.91 6.44
C ASP A 175 -23.42 20.44 6.37
N GLY A 176 -23.91 20.97 5.24
CA GLY A 176 -23.92 22.41 4.92
C GLY A 176 -23.28 22.77 3.57
N GLN A 177 -22.72 21.79 2.86
CA GLN A 177 -22.17 21.99 1.50
C GLN A 177 -23.20 21.71 0.41
N SER A 178 -22.94 22.21 -0.80
CA SER A 178 -23.78 21.91 -1.97
C SER A 178 -23.84 20.40 -2.24
N HIS A 179 -24.96 19.92 -2.79
CA HIS A 179 -25.11 18.49 -3.13
C HIS A 179 -24.05 18.01 -4.13
N GLU A 180 -23.65 18.86 -5.07
CA GLU A 180 -22.63 18.55 -6.07
C GLU A 180 -21.25 18.36 -5.42
N ASP A 181 -20.84 19.28 -4.54
CA ASP A 181 -19.56 19.19 -3.85
C ASP A 181 -19.52 18.01 -2.89
N LYS A 182 -20.65 17.73 -2.21
CA LYS A 182 -20.78 16.56 -1.34
C LYS A 182 -20.57 15.27 -2.14
N GLN A 183 -21.19 15.14 -3.31
CA GLN A 183 -21.04 13.95 -4.16
C GLN A 183 -19.60 13.77 -4.67
N LYS A 184 -18.93 14.85 -5.09
CA LYS A 184 -17.52 14.80 -5.51
C LYS A 184 -16.60 14.37 -4.37
N LYS A 185 -16.79 14.93 -3.17
CA LYS A 185 -16.01 14.57 -1.98
C LYS A 185 -16.24 13.12 -1.55
N MET A 186 -17.48 12.65 -1.59
CA MET A 186 -17.81 11.25 -1.30
C MET A 186 -17.16 10.30 -2.31
N ALA A 187 -17.17 10.63 -3.60
CA ALA A 187 -16.50 9.82 -4.62
C ALA A 187 -14.98 9.77 -4.40
N ALA A 188 -14.34 10.90 -4.07
CA ALA A 188 -12.92 10.95 -3.72
C ALA A 188 -12.61 10.15 -2.44
N LEU A 189 -13.46 10.21 -1.42
CA LEU A 189 -13.33 9.41 -0.20
C LEU A 189 -13.37 7.91 -0.50
N ARG A 190 -14.35 7.45 -1.29
CA ARG A 190 -14.44 6.02 -1.68
C ARG A 190 -13.23 5.55 -2.47
N ARG A 191 -12.69 6.38 -3.37
CA ARG A 191 -11.44 6.05 -4.09
C ARG A 191 -10.29 5.81 -3.13
N ARG A 192 -10.10 6.69 -2.15
CA ARG A 192 -9.04 6.56 -1.13
C ARG A 192 -9.26 5.31 -0.26
N GLN A 193 -10.49 5.05 0.17
CA GLN A 193 -10.86 3.83 0.92
C GLN A 193 -10.57 2.55 0.12
N ASN A 194 -10.86 2.53 -1.19
CA ASN A 194 -10.59 1.39 -2.05
C ASN A 194 -9.08 1.14 -2.22
N MET A 195 -8.27 2.19 -2.38
CA MET A 195 -6.81 2.04 -2.45
C MET A 195 -6.24 1.41 -1.17
N PHE A 196 -6.75 1.77 0.00
CA PHE A 196 -6.35 1.15 1.28
C PHE A 196 -6.79 -0.32 1.37
N LYS A 197 -7.96 -0.66 0.85
CA LYS A 197 -8.43 -2.06 0.76
C LYS A 197 -7.57 -2.89 -0.20
N GLU A 198 -7.24 -2.37 -1.38
CA GLU A 198 -6.41 -3.08 -2.38
C GLU A 198 -5.01 -3.43 -1.85
N GLU A 199 -4.47 -2.60 -0.96
CA GLU A 199 -3.16 -2.79 -0.33
C GLU A 199 -3.26 -3.55 1.02
N GLY A 200 -4.42 -4.12 1.35
CA GLY A 200 -4.62 -4.96 2.54
C GLY A 200 -4.54 -4.21 3.87
N VAL A 201 -4.72 -2.88 3.88
CA VAL A 201 -4.58 -2.07 5.10
C VAL A 201 -5.72 -2.33 6.10
N ILE A 202 -6.91 -2.71 5.61
CA ILE A 202 -8.05 -3.07 6.47
C ILE A 202 -7.70 -4.30 7.31
N ASP A 203 -7.16 -5.34 6.68
CA ASP A 203 -6.72 -6.56 7.37
C ASP A 203 -5.62 -6.26 8.39
N LEU A 204 -4.65 -5.43 8.01
CA LEU A 204 -3.58 -5.02 8.90
C LEU A 204 -4.07 -4.24 10.13
N VAL A 205 -5.15 -3.46 9.99
CA VAL A 205 -5.82 -2.78 11.12
C VAL A 205 -6.51 -3.79 12.02
N VAL A 206 -7.21 -4.78 11.45
CA VAL A 206 -7.84 -5.88 12.20
C VAL A 206 -6.78 -6.69 12.96
N ASP A 207 -5.66 -7.01 12.31
CA ASP A 207 -4.54 -7.69 12.95
C ASP A 207 -4.00 -6.87 14.12
N CYS A 208 -3.83 -5.55 13.97
CA CYS A 208 -3.41 -4.68 15.07
C CYS A 208 -4.38 -4.75 16.26
N ILE A 209 -5.69 -4.74 16.00
CA ILE A 209 -6.73 -4.88 17.03
C ILE A 209 -6.62 -6.23 17.74
N ASP A 210 -6.47 -7.33 16.99
CA ASP A 210 -6.37 -8.67 17.56
C ASP A 210 -5.16 -8.83 18.47
N HIS A 211 -3.99 -8.32 18.06
CA HIS A 211 -2.78 -8.34 18.90
C HIS A 211 -2.95 -7.47 20.15
N LEU A 212 -3.59 -6.30 20.03
CA LEU A 212 -3.90 -5.45 21.18
C LEU A 212 -4.84 -6.13 22.19
N HIS A 213 -5.84 -6.87 21.73
CA HIS A 213 -6.73 -7.61 22.63
C HIS A 213 -6.04 -8.82 23.27
N HIS A 214 -5.17 -9.51 22.52
CA HIS A 214 -4.40 -10.63 23.05
C HIS A 214 -3.51 -10.20 24.21
N TYR A 215 -2.73 -9.13 24.03
CA TYR A 215 -1.80 -8.64 25.05
C TYR A 215 -2.46 -7.80 26.15
N SER A 216 -3.71 -7.36 25.98
CA SER A 216 -4.46 -6.68 27.05
C SER A 216 -4.69 -7.59 28.27
N SER A 217 -4.76 -8.90 28.04
CA SER A 217 -4.96 -9.90 29.10
C SER A 217 -3.68 -10.25 29.87
N ASP A 218 -2.51 -9.97 29.27
CA ASP A 218 -1.21 -10.21 29.88
C ASP A 218 -0.77 -8.95 30.64
N SER A 219 -0.30 -9.11 31.88
CA SER A 219 0.03 -8.03 32.83
C SER A 219 1.21 -7.11 32.42
N CYS A 220 1.48 -6.95 31.13
CA CYS A 220 2.55 -6.15 30.53
C CYS A 220 2.17 -4.68 30.30
N ILE A 221 0.90 -4.31 30.54
CA ILE A 221 0.44 -2.93 30.33
C ILE A 221 0.95 -2.01 31.44
N THR A 222 1.89 -1.14 31.10
CA THR A 222 2.40 -0.11 32.02
C THR A 222 1.50 1.13 32.09
N ASP A 223 0.66 1.35 31.06
CA ASP A 223 -0.31 2.45 30.97
C ASP A 223 -1.60 2.00 30.28
N ALA A 224 -2.58 1.54 31.09
CA ALA A 224 -3.87 1.07 30.60
C ALA A 224 -4.65 2.15 29.84
N THR A 225 -4.53 3.41 30.26
CA THR A 225 -5.28 4.51 29.63
C THR A 225 -4.80 4.80 28.21
N GLN A 226 -3.48 4.73 27.98
CA GLN A 226 -2.92 4.86 26.63
C GLN A 226 -3.30 3.67 25.74
N TRP A 227 -3.36 2.47 26.31
CA TRP A 227 -3.76 1.26 25.59
C TRP A 227 -5.21 1.33 25.09
N GLU A 228 -6.13 1.63 26.01
CA GLU A 228 -7.56 1.84 25.73
C GLU A 228 -7.77 2.89 24.63
N ALA A 229 -7.07 4.02 24.73
CA ALA A 229 -7.16 5.09 23.75
C ALA A 229 -6.69 4.64 22.36
N VAL A 230 -5.62 3.84 22.27
CA VAL A 230 -5.11 3.31 21.00
C VAL A 230 -6.09 2.30 20.39
N VAL A 231 -6.64 1.39 21.20
CA VAL A 231 -7.67 0.43 20.77
C VAL A 231 -8.89 1.16 20.21
N TYR A 232 -9.38 2.18 20.92
CA TYR A 232 -10.49 3.02 20.45
C TYR A 232 -10.19 3.67 19.09
N LEU A 233 -9.00 4.27 18.93
CA LEU A 233 -8.61 4.91 17.66
C LEU A 233 -8.49 3.93 16.49
N PHE A 234 -8.09 2.67 16.74
CA PHE A 234 -8.09 1.65 15.70
C PHE A 234 -9.51 1.30 15.23
N TYR A 235 -10.48 1.17 16.16
CA TYR A 235 -11.88 0.97 15.79
C TYR A 235 -12.49 2.19 15.08
N GLU A 236 -12.15 3.40 15.52
CA GLU A 236 -12.59 4.64 14.84
C GLU A 236 -12.01 4.73 13.41
N LEU A 237 -10.73 4.40 13.23
CA LEU A 237 -10.12 4.29 11.90
C LEU A 237 -10.82 3.23 11.05
N LEU A 238 -11.12 2.06 11.63
CA LEU A 238 -11.80 0.98 10.92
C LEU A 238 -13.19 1.44 10.45
N ALA A 239 -13.95 2.12 11.30
CA ALA A 239 -15.23 2.71 10.93
C ALA A 239 -15.08 3.74 9.81
N ALA A 240 -14.06 4.59 9.86
CA ALA A 240 -13.77 5.58 8.81
C ALA A 240 -13.39 4.95 7.46
N LEU A 241 -12.73 3.79 7.47
CA LEU A 241 -12.33 3.06 6.26
C LEU A 241 -13.50 2.37 5.54
N ILE A 242 -14.57 2.02 6.26
CA ILE A 242 -15.70 1.26 5.70
C ILE A 242 -16.96 2.11 5.47
N ARG A 243 -17.17 3.18 6.25
CA ARG A 243 -18.36 4.03 6.15
C ARG A 243 -18.55 4.61 4.75
N GLY A 244 -19.76 4.53 4.23
CA GLY A 244 -20.16 5.01 2.91
C GLY A 244 -19.66 4.14 1.75
N ASN A 245 -19.13 2.95 2.01
CA ASN A 245 -18.53 2.04 1.05
C ASN A 245 -18.95 0.57 1.25
N ARG A 246 -20.04 0.18 0.57
CA ARG A 246 -20.55 -1.20 0.52
C ARG A 246 -19.49 -2.27 0.19
N VAL A 247 -18.53 -1.99 -0.69
CA VAL A 247 -17.49 -2.97 -1.06
C VAL A 247 -16.56 -3.27 0.12
N ASN A 248 -16.28 -2.26 0.94
CA ASN A 248 -15.48 -2.42 2.15
C ASN A 248 -16.31 -3.05 3.27
N CYS A 249 -17.59 -2.68 3.43
CA CYS A 249 -18.47 -3.32 4.42
C CYS A 249 -18.69 -4.81 4.13
N ALA A 250 -18.86 -5.21 2.87
CA ALA A 250 -19.02 -6.61 2.48
C ALA A 250 -17.78 -7.47 2.79
N HIS A 251 -16.60 -6.85 2.97
CA HIS A 251 -15.41 -7.56 3.45
C HIS A 251 -15.61 -8.15 4.86
N PHE A 252 -16.48 -7.53 5.68
CA PHE A 252 -16.74 -7.94 7.05
C PHE A 252 -17.94 -8.87 7.20
N SER A 253 -18.65 -9.23 6.12
CA SER A 253 -19.87 -10.06 6.22
C SER A 253 -19.59 -11.45 6.82
N SER A 254 -18.42 -12.02 6.57
CA SER A 254 -17.99 -13.29 7.18
C SER A 254 -17.36 -13.14 8.57
N SER A 255 -17.14 -11.91 9.03
CA SER A 255 -16.42 -11.59 10.27
C SER A 255 -17.29 -10.81 11.26
N VAL A 256 -18.62 -10.83 11.10
CA VAL A 256 -19.56 -10.17 12.01
C VAL A 256 -19.50 -10.77 13.41
N ASP A 257 -19.40 -12.10 13.51
CA ASP A 257 -19.26 -12.79 14.81
C ASP A 257 -18.00 -12.35 15.56
N TRP A 258 -16.92 -12.08 14.84
CA TRP A 258 -15.69 -11.52 15.43
C TRP A 258 -15.95 -10.14 16.03
N LEU A 259 -16.64 -9.24 15.31
CA LEU A 259 -17.01 -7.91 15.83
C LEU A 259 -17.92 -8.00 17.06
N ILE A 260 -18.92 -8.89 17.04
CA ILE A 260 -19.84 -9.10 18.18
C ILE A 260 -19.08 -9.62 19.39
N GLY A 261 -18.17 -10.58 19.21
CA GLY A 261 -17.33 -11.10 20.30
C GLY A 261 -16.43 -10.04 20.94
N ARG A 262 -16.16 -8.91 20.26
CA ARG A 262 -15.40 -7.79 20.83
C ARG A 262 -16.24 -6.83 21.65
N LEU A 263 -17.57 -6.89 21.58
CA LEU A 263 -18.46 -6.04 22.40
C LEU A 263 -18.38 -6.35 23.90
N ASP A 264 -17.94 -7.56 24.26
CA ASP A 264 -17.76 -7.97 25.66
C ASP A 264 -16.66 -7.15 26.37
N HIS A 265 -15.79 -6.47 25.61
CA HIS A 265 -14.76 -5.58 26.14
C HIS A 265 -15.25 -4.13 26.22
N LEU A 266 -15.54 -3.66 27.44
CA LEU A 266 -16.16 -2.36 27.74
C LEU A 266 -15.43 -1.15 27.13
N GLU A 267 -14.10 -1.21 27.09
CA GLU A 267 -13.19 -0.14 26.66
C GLU A 267 -13.34 0.23 25.18
N ALA A 268 -13.81 -0.71 24.34
CA ALA A 268 -13.93 -0.53 22.89
C ALA A 268 -15.38 -0.39 22.39
N SER A 269 -16.36 -0.47 23.30
CA SER A 269 -17.78 -0.58 22.97
C SER A 269 -18.28 0.49 21.99
N SER A 270 -17.88 1.75 22.18
CA SER A 270 -18.27 2.86 21.28
C SER A 270 -17.76 2.67 19.84
N GLY A 271 -16.48 2.33 19.67
CA GLY A 271 -15.89 2.13 18.35
C GLY A 271 -16.41 0.88 17.65
N VAL A 272 -16.54 -0.23 18.38
CA VAL A 272 -17.08 -1.50 17.85
C VAL A 272 -18.52 -1.32 17.36
N LEU A 273 -19.36 -0.62 18.13
CA LEU A 273 -20.75 -0.33 17.75
C LEU A 273 -20.83 0.49 16.46
N GLU A 274 -19.92 1.46 16.28
CA GLU A 274 -19.88 2.26 15.06
C GLU A 274 -19.48 1.43 13.84
N VAL A 275 -18.51 0.52 13.98
CA VAL A 275 -18.11 -0.43 12.92
C VAL A 275 -19.28 -1.35 12.58
N LEU A 276 -19.93 -1.96 13.57
CA LEU A 276 -21.10 -2.82 13.38
C LEU A 276 -22.25 -2.07 12.68
N HIS A 277 -22.54 -0.85 13.11
CA HIS A 277 -23.56 -0.01 12.46
C HIS A 277 -23.23 0.23 10.98
N CYS A 278 -21.97 0.54 10.64
CA CYS A 278 -21.57 0.74 9.24
C CYS A 278 -21.75 -0.52 8.40
N VAL A 279 -21.39 -1.70 8.94
CA VAL A 279 -21.54 -2.98 8.23
C VAL A 279 -23.01 -3.31 8.02
N LEU A 280 -23.83 -3.27 9.06
CA LEU A 280 -25.25 -3.66 9.02
C LEU A 280 -26.12 -2.72 8.16
N VAL A 281 -25.76 -1.44 8.08
CA VAL A 281 -26.52 -0.47 7.27
C VAL A 281 -26.17 -0.58 5.79
N GLU A 282 -24.92 -0.85 5.44
CA GLU A 282 -24.43 -0.73 4.06
C GLU A 282 -24.21 -2.06 3.32
N SER A 283 -24.09 -3.17 4.05
CA SER A 283 -23.88 -4.52 3.51
C SER A 283 -25.11 -5.39 3.80
N PRO A 284 -26.07 -5.53 2.86
CA PRO A 284 -27.20 -6.47 3.03
C PRO A 284 -26.76 -7.94 3.12
N GLU A 285 -25.51 -8.25 2.77
CA GLU A 285 -24.90 -9.57 2.88
C GLU A 285 -24.45 -9.93 4.31
N ALA A 286 -24.39 -8.95 5.23
CA ALA A 286 -24.01 -9.12 6.63
C ALA A 286 -25.25 -9.29 7.52
#